data_AF-A0A645CQG7-F1
#
_entry.id   AF-A0A645CQG7-F1
#
_cell.length_a   1.000
_cell.length_b   1.000
_cell.length_c   1.000
_cell.angle_alpha   90.00
_cell.angle_beta   90.00
_cell.angle_gamma   90.00
#
_symmetry.space_group_name_H-M   'P 1'
#
loop_
_entity.id
_entity.type
_entity.pdbx_description
1 polymer ?
#
loop_
_entity_poly.entity_id
_entity_poly.type
_entity_poly.pdbx_seq_one_letter_code
_entity_poly.pdbx_strand_id
1 'polypeptide(L)'
;MPFAMTHLYIAYNILSNTPQIKKPCDFMIGALAPDSVHFRDNYNSSMKKKSHLCVGDEKWGRFTNNQEWLENVLAFLQKNKHMEEADFIYGYCSHILADIQNNIKIWTPFLLKNREALEKGIGSIYHEESCAMDYALYLLNPRQKEMWEVLEDSVGYDIPNVVVADEINKMKQSVLHSQFLDKEYVDISLNKYVTFSSIQEFITIESQHIKNLLYQDD
;
A
#
# COMPACT_ATOMS: atom_id res chain seq x y z
N MET A 1 -4.79 -0.44 -7.53
CA MET A 1 -3.88 -0.60 -6.38
C MET A 1 -3.98 0.67 -5.57
N PRO A 2 -4.11 0.59 -4.24
CA PRO A 2 -4.33 1.74 -3.38
C PRO A 2 -3.16 2.72 -3.43
N PHE A 3 -3.40 3.90 -2.86
CA PHE A 3 -2.41 4.96 -2.73
C PHE A 3 -1.88 5.01 -1.29
N ALA A 4 -0.87 5.86 -1.07
CA ALA A 4 -0.09 5.92 0.16
C ALA A 4 -0.96 6.01 1.41
N MET A 5 -2.00 6.85 1.44
CA MET A 5 -2.85 6.98 2.62
C MET A 5 -3.61 5.71 2.92
N THR A 6 -4.19 5.04 1.92
CA THR A 6 -4.89 3.77 2.15
C THR A 6 -3.97 2.72 2.78
N HIS A 7 -2.73 2.60 2.30
CA HIS A 7 -1.75 1.69 2.90
C HIS A 7 -1.39 2.10 4.32
N LEU A 8 -1.13 3.39 4.56
CA LEU A 8 -0.77 3.90 5.87
C LEU A 8 -1.91 3.73 6.88
N TYR A 9 -3.16 3.93 6.48
CA TYR A 9 -4.33 3.69 7.33
C TYR A 9 -4.45 2.21 7.72
N ILE A 10 -4.28 1.30 6.75
CA ILE A 10 -4.30 -0.15 7.02
C ILE A 10 -3.17 -0.51 7.98
N ALA A 11 -1.96 -0.05 7.70
CA ALA A 11 -0.80 -0.30 8.54
C ALA A 11 -1.00 0.25 9.96
N TYR A 12 -1.44 1.50 10.10
CA TYR A 12 -1.66 2.11 11.41
C TYR A 12 -2.77 1.41 12.20
N ASN A 13 -3.84 0.96 11.54
CA ASN A 13 -4.88 0.16 12.19
C ASN A 13 -4.35 -1.21 12.67
N ILE A 14 -3.51 -1.87 11.88
CA ILE A 14 -2.85 -3.13 12.28
C ILE A 14 -1.93 -2.87 13.48
N LEU A 15 -1.08 -1.84 13.39
CA LEU A 15 -0.15 -1.42 14.43
C LEU A 15 -0.87 -1.15 15.75
N SER A 16 -1.92 -0.34 15.71
CA SER A 16 -2.70 0.06 16.89
C SER A 16 -3.40 -1.12 17.59
N ASN A 17 -3.54 -2.27 16.92
CA ASN A 17 -4.28 -3.42 17.41
C ASN A 17 -3.39 -4.68 17.55
N THR A 18 -2.07 -4.55 17.44
CA THR A 18 -1.14 -5.69 17.46
C THR A 18 0.02 -5.45 18.44
N PRO A 19 -0.07 -5.93 19.69
CA PRO A 19 1.00 -5.74 20.69
C PRO A 19 2.28 -6.53 20.39
N GLN A 20 2.26 -7.45 19.43
CA GLN A 20 3.42 -8.18 18.95
C GLN A 20 4.43 -7.27 18.25
N ILE A 21 4.00 -6.18 17.61
CA ILE A 21 4.88 -5.24 16.92
C ILE A 21 5.73 -4.48 17.95
N LYS A 22 7.06 -4.60 17.85
CA LYS A 22 8.01 -4.03 18.82
C LYS A 22 8.62 -2.72 18.36
N LYS A 23 8.72 -2.52 17.05
CA LYS A 23 9.26 -1.33 16.39
C LYS A 23 8.19 -0.71 15.47
N PRO A 24 7.31 0.16 16.00
CA PRO A 24 6.26 0.82 15.24
C PRO A 24 6.75 1.56 13.99
N CYS A 25 7.89 2.25 14.10
CA CYS A 25 8.48 3.02 12.99
C CYS A 25 8.89 2.10 11.83
N ASP A 26 9.51 0.95 12.14
CA ASP A 26 9.93 -0.06 11.17
C ASP A 26 8.70 -0.64 10.43
N PHE A 27 7.65 -0.97 11.17
CA PHE A 27 6.41 -1.48 10.58
C PHE A 27 5.76 -0.46 9.63
N MET A 28 5.65 0.80 10.06
CA MET A 28 5.04 1.85 9.24
C MET A 28 5.85 2.17 7.98
N ILE A 29 7.18 2.23 8.05
CA ILE A 29 8.01 2.46 6.86
C ILE A 29 8.03 1.24 5.93
N GLY A 30 7.94 0.03 6.49
CA GLY A 30 7.72 -1.19 5.74
C GLY A 30 6.46 -1.10 4.86
N ALA A 31 5.38 -0.52 5.38
CA ALA A 31 4.14 -0.34 4.63
C ALA A 31 4.21 0.69 3.50
N LEU A 32 5.29 1.48 3.39
CA LEU A 32 5.57 2.37 2.25
C LEU A 32 6.60 1.80 1.28
N ALA A 33 7.43 0.87 1.76
CA ALA A 33 8.63 0.45 1.06
C ALA A 33 8.39 -0.19 -0.33
N PRO A 34 7.35 -1.01 -0.60
CA PRO A 34 7.16 -1.59 -1.93
C PRO A 34 7.01 -0.54 -3.05
N ASP A 35 6.41 0.60 -2.73
CA ASP A 35 6.18 1.69 -3.69
C ASP A 35 7.36 2.63 -3.87
N SER A 36 8.37 2.53 -3.00
CA SER A 36 9.59 3.33 -3.10
C SER A 36 10.33 3.17 -4.43
N VAL A 37 10.11 2.06 -5.13
CA VAL A 37 10.69 1.76 -6.44
C VAL A 37 10.40 2.82 -7.50
N HIS A 38 9.36 3.65 -7.34
CA HIS A 38 9.09 4.80 -8.21
C HIS A 38 10.19 5.88 -8.16
N PHE A 39 11.02 5.90 -7.11
CA PHE A 39 12.17 6.79 -6.97
C PHE A 39 13.46 6.23 -7.59
N ARG A 40 13.41 5.01 -8.15
CA ARG A 40 14.53 4.41 -8.87
C ARG A 40 14.69 5.07 -10.22
N ASP A 41 15.92 5.42 -10.57
CA ASP A 41 16.19 6.27 -11.74
C ASP A 41 15.54 5.77 -13.03
N ASN A 42 15.78 4.57 -13.49
CA ASN A 42 15.20 4.04 -14.74
C ASN A 42 13.91 3.25 -14.50
N TYR A 43 12.99 3.81 -13.70
CA TYR A 43 11.76 3.15 -13.30
C TYR A 43 11.01 2.54 -14.50
N ASN A 44 10.58 1.29 -14.33
CA ASN A 44 9.64 0.63 -15.22
C ASN A 44 8.70 -0.28 -14.42
N SER A 45 7.58 -0.64 -15.03
CA SER A 45 6.53 -1.43 -14.35
C SER A 45 6.97 -2.82 -13.90
N SER A 46 8.00 -3.42 -14.51
CA SER A 46 8.54 -4.71 -14.06
C SER A 46 9.25 -4.59 -12.72
N MET A 47 9.84 -3.43 -12.41
CA MET A 47 10.42 -3.16 -11.09
C MET A 47 9.32 -3.12 -10.02
N LYS A 48 8.15 -2.53 -10.34
CA LYS A 48 6.99 -2.52 -9.45
C LYS A 48 6.44 -3.93 -9.21
N LYS A 49 6.35 -4.78 -10.25
CA LYS A 49 6.02 -6.21 -10.05
C LYS A 49 6.96 -6.89 -9.06
N LYS A 50 8.26 -6.62 -9.18
CA LYS A 50 9.28 -7.22 -8.32
C LYS A 50 9.18 -6.74 -6.88
N SER A 51 9.03 -5.44 -6.65
CA SER A 51 8.86 -4.90 -5.30
C SER A 51 7.59 -5.43 -4.63
N HIS A 52 6.54 -5.66 -5.40
CA HIS A 52 5.29 -6.20 -4.86
C HIS A 52 5.24 -7.72 -4.80
N LEU A 53 6.38 -8.41 -5.01
CA LEU A 53 6.47 -9.87 -4.94
C LEU A 53 5.46 -10.59 -5.85
N CYS A 54 5.11 -9.97 -6.99
CA CYS A 54 4.19 -10.57 -7.93
C CYS A 54 4.83 -11.80 -8.60
N VAL A 55 3.99 -12.79 -8.88
CA VAL A 55 4.33 -14.00 -9.60
C VAL A 55 3.81 -13.94 -11.04
N GLY A 56 4.45 -14.68 -11.95
CA GLY A 56 4.06 -14.77 -13.36
C GLY A 56 4.44 -13.57 -14.25
N ASP A 57 4.06 -13.67 -15.53
CA ASP A 57 4.47 -12.74 -16.59
C ASP A 57 3.45 -11.63 -16.87
N GLU A 58 2.32 -11.61 -16.16
CA GLU A 58 1.27 -10.61 -16.33
C GLU A 58 1.81 -9.19 -16.06
N LYS A 59 1.31 -8.19 -16.78
CA LYS A 59 1.69 -6.79 -16.55
C LYS A 59 1.11 -6.30 -15.22
N TRP A 60 1.77 -5.32 -14.59
CA TRP A 60 1.21 -4.63 -13.44
C TRP A 60 -0.23 -4.16 -13.69
N GLY A 61 -1.13 -4.41 -12.75
CA GLY A 61 -2.56 -4.09 -12.89
C GLY A 61 -3.35 -5.03 -13.81
N ARG A 62 -2.78 -6.19 -14.18
CA ARG A 62 -3.45 -7.25 -14.95
C ARG A 62 -3.38 -8.62 -14.29
N PHE A 63 -2.99 -8.69 -13.02
CA PHE A 63 -2.83 -9.95 -12.31
C PHE A 63 -4.15 -10.64 -12.06
N THR A 64 -4.22 -11.92 -12.42
CA THR A 64 -5.41 -12.76 -12.20
C THR A 64 -5.16 -13.85 -11.17
N ASN A 65 -3.93 -14.35 -11.04
CA ASN A 65 -3.58 -15.38 -10.06
C ASN A 65 -3.24 -14.79 -8.67
N ASN A 66 -4.26 -14.27 -7.98
CA ASN A 66 -4.09 -13.69 -6.65
C ASN A 66 -3.68 -14.70 -5.58
N GLN A 67 -4.02 -15.98 -5.75
CA GLN A 67 -3.69 -17.03 -4.77
C GLN A 67 -2.19 -17.31 -4.75
N GLU A 68 -1.57 -17.49 -5.92
CA GLU A 68 -0.12 -17.70 -6.01
C GLU A 68 0.65 -16.44 -5.58
N TRP A 69 0.12 -15.24 -5.85
CA TRP A 69 0.69 -13.99 -5.34
C TRP A 69 0.66 -13.94 -3.81
N LEU A 70 -0.48 -14.27 -3.19
CA LEU A 70 -0.61 -14.38 -1.73
C LEU A 70 0.39 -15.39 -1.15
N GLU A 71 0.47 -16.60 -1.72
CA GLU A 71 1.38 -17.65 -1.27
C GLU A 71 2.85 -17.20 -1.33
N ASN A 72 3.24 -16.47 -2.39
CA ASN A 72 4.59 -15.93 -2.52
C ASN A 72 4.91 -14.88 -1.44
N VAL A 73 3.94 -14.02 -1.10
CA VAL A 73 4.09 -13.02 -0.02
C VAL A 73 4.23 -13.72 1.34
N LEU A 74 3.42 -14.74 1.60
CA LEU A 74 3.50 -15.51 2.85
C LEU A 74 4.81 -16.30 2.94
N ALA A 75 5.28 -16.90 1.85
CA ALA A 75 6.57 -17.56 1.80
C ALA A 75 7.73 -16.59 2.06
N PHE A 76 7.65 -15.37 1.49
CA PHE A 76 8.60 -14.30 1.77
C PHE A 76 8.58 -13.92 3.26
N LEU A 77 7.40 -13.75 3.87
CA LEU A 77 7.28 -13.47 5.30
C LEU A 77 7.92 -14.58 6.13
N GLN A 78 7.57 -15.85 5.90
CA GLN A 78 8.11 -16.97 6.68
C GLN A 78 9.63 -17.06 6.63
N LYS A 79 10.25 -16.70 5.50
CA LYS A 79 11.70 -16.68 5.34
C LYS A 79 12.38 -15.58 6.15
N ASN A 80 11.71 -14.45 6.35
CA ASN A 80 12.31 -13.22 6.90
C ASN A 80 11.76 -12.80 8.28
N LYS A 81 10.73 -13.48 8.82
CA LYS A 81 10.05 -13.10 10.08
C LYS A 81 10.90 -13.16 11.35
N HIS A 82 12.11 -13.73 11.27
CA HIS A 82 13.05 -13.82 12.40
C HIS A 82 14.29 -12.93 12.23
N MET A 83 14.29 -12.03 11.23
CA MET A 83 15.35 -11.04 11.04
C MET A 83 15.28 -9.93 12.11
N GLU A 84 16.36 -9.17 12.26
CA GLU A 84 16.41 -8.00 13.16
C GLU A 84 15.37 -6.93 12.78
N GLU A 85 15.08 -6.84 11.48
CA GLU A 85 14.11 -5.96 10.84
C GLU A 85 12.75 -6.64 10.65
N ALA A 86 12.38 -7.62 11.47
CA ALA A 86 11.13 -8.37 11.31
C ALA A 86 9.90 -7.45 11.18
N ASP A 87 9.73 -6.47 12.07
CA ASP A 87 8.57 -5.55 12.01
C ASP A 87 8.49 -4.78 10.67
N PHE A 88 9.63 -4.42 10.08
CA PHE A 88 9.68 -3.85 8.73
C PHE A 88 9.17 -4.84 7.68
N ILE A 89 9.57 -6.11 7.75
CA ILE A 89 9.08 -7.17 6.85
C ILE A 89 7.57 -7.38 7.01
N TYR A 90 7.05 -7.38 8.23
CA TYR A 90 5.60 -7.46 8.46
C TYR A 90 4.86 -6.25 7.85
N GLY A 91 5.40 -5.04 8.02
CA GLY A 91 4.90 -3.83 7.36
C GLY A 91 4.90 -3.95 5.84
N TYR A 92 6.01 -4.42 5.27
CA TYR A 92 6.19 -4.66 3.84
C TYR A 92 5.14 -5.64 3.28
N CYS A 93 4.94 -6.76 3.97
CA CYS A 93 3.92 -7.73 3.62
C CYS A 93 2.51 -7.15 3.76
N SER A 94 2.24 -6.34 4.79
CA SER A 94 0.92 -5.71 4.97
C SER A 94 0.52 -4.83 3.78
N HIS A 95 1.47 -4.09 3.20
CA HIS A 95 1.26 -3.29 2.00
C HIS A 95 0.84 -4.18 0.82
N ILE A 96 1.61 -5.24 0.56
CA ILE A 96 1.36 -6.10 -0.60
C ILE A 96 0.05 -6.88 -0.43
N LEU A 97 -0.27 -7.31 0.79
CA LEU A 97 -1.54 -7.96 1.08
C LEU A 97 -2.72 -7.00 0.86
N ALA A 98 -2.61 -5.73 1.25
CA ALA A 98 -3.62 -4.71 0.93
C ALA A 98 -3.77 -4.53 -0.59
N ASP A 99 -2.66 -4.59 -1.31
CA ASP A 99 -2.63 -4.55 -2.76
C ASP A 99 -3.38 -5.73 -3.40
N ILE A 100 -3.11 -6.95 -2.95
CA ILE A 100 -3.82 -8.17 -3.39
C ILE A 100 -5.32 -8.02 -3.13
N GLN A 101 -5.71 -7.56 -1.94
CA GLN A 101 -7.12 -7.39 -1.59
C GLN A 101 -7.79 -6.31 -2.44
N ASN A 102 -7.09 -5.20 -2.74
CA ASN A 102 -7.57 -4.18 -3.67
C ASN A 102 -7.73 -4.76 -5.08
N ASN A 103 -6.79 -5.59 -5.54
CA ASN A 103 -6.86 -6.26 -6.83
C ASN A 103 -8.10 -7.13 -6.94
N ILE A 104 -8.38 -7.95 -5.92
CA ILE A 104 -9.54 -8.85 -5.85
C ILE A 104 -10.85 -8.08 -5.75
N LYS A 105 -10.96 -7.15 -4.81
CA LYS A 105 -12.24 -6.57 -4.37
C LYS A 105 -12.63 -5.31 -5.12
N ILE A 106 -11.67 -4.56 -5.64
CA ILE A 106 -11.90 -3.23 -6.24
C ILE A 106 -11.46 -3.22 -7.70
N TRP A 107 -10.18 -3.43 -7.97
CA TRP A 107 -9.60 -3.19 -9.29
C TRP A 107 -10.06 -4.19 -10.34
N THR A 108 -10.02 -5.50 -10.07
CA THR A 108 -10.48 -6.52 -11.04
C THR A 108 -11.97 -6.38 -11.33
N PRO A 109 -12.88 -6.23 -10.33
CA PRO A 109 -14.28 -5.96 -10.60
C PRO A 109 -14.52 -4.68 -11.40
N PHE A 110 -13.77 -3.60 -11.12
CA PHE A 110 -13.82 -2.37 -11.91
C PHE A 110 -13.40 -2.61 -13.37
N LEU A 111 -12.28 -3.32 -13.60
CA LEU A 111 -11.79 -3.65 -14.93
C LEU A 111 -12.80 -4.45 -15.74
N LEU A 112 -13.39 -5.49 -15.14
CA LEU A 112 -14.35 -6.35 -15.81
C LEU A 112 -15.65 -5.61 -16.15
N LYS A 113 -16.14 -4.76 -15.25
CA LYS A 113 -17.38 -3.98 -15.47
C LYS A 113 -17.21 -2.85 -16.49
N ASN A 114 -15.99 -2.34 -16.70
CA ASN A 114 -15.74 -1.18 -17.56
C ASN A 114 -14.85 -1.49 -18.77
N ARG A 115 -14.72 -2.76 -19.18
CA ARG A 115 -13.77 -3.21 -20.22
C ARG A 115 -13.84 -2.39 -21.51
N GLU A 116 -15.04 -2.16 -22.06
CA GLU A 116 -15.24 -1.37 -23.29
C GLU A 116 -14.95 0.14 -23.13
N ALA A 117 -15.12 0.66 -21.91
CA ALA A 117 -14.97 2.08 -21.63
C ALA A 117 -13.51 2.43 -21.24
N LEU A 118 -12.74 1.44 -20.78
CA LEU A 118 -11.30 1.58 -20.55
C LEU A 118 -10.52 1.83 -21.85
N GLU A 119 -10.96 1.25 -22.96
CA GLU A 119 -10.42 1.54 -24.30
C GLU A 119 -10.68 2.98 -24.75
N LYS A 120 -11.63 3.67 -24.10
CA LYS A 120 -12.02 5.06 -24.35
C LYS A 120 -11.50 6.06 -23.31
N GLY A 121 -10.62 5.63 -22.39
CA GLY A 121 -9.94 6.52 -21.45
C GLY A 121 -10.45 6.52 -20.00
N ILE A 122 -11.44 5.69 -19.63
CA ILE A 122 -11.93 5.62 -18.22
C ILE A 122 -10.84 5.27 -17.19
N GLY A 123 -9.71 4.70 -17.62
CA GLY A 123 -8.56 4.48 -16.74
C GLY A 123 -8.03 5.77 -16.09
N SER A 124 -8.17 6.92 -16.75
CA SER A 124 -7.79 8.21 -16.17
C SER A 124 -8.73 8.62 -15.05
N ILE A 125 -10.05 8.40 -15.20
CA ILE A 125 -11.05 8.77 -14.19
C ILE A 125 -10.83 7.99 -12.89
N TYR A 126 -10.62 6.67 -12.96
CA TYR A 126 -10.36 5.88 -11.75
C TYR A 126 -9.08 6.35 -11.03
N HIS A 127 -8.05 6.70 -11.79
CA HIS A 127 -6.81 7.22 -11.24
C HIS A 127 -7.01 8.60 -10.58
N GLU A 128 -7.72 9.51 -11.25
CA GLU A 128 -8.08 10.83 -10.73
C GLU A 128 -8.89 10.73 -9.42
N GLU A 129 -9.91 9.88 -9.40
CA GLU A 129 -10.71 9.64 -8.19
C GLU A 129 -9.87 9.01 -7.06
N SER A 130 -8.92 8.12 -7.41
CA SER A 130 -7.98 7.53 -6.45
C SER A 130 -7.06 8.58 -5.84
N CYS A 131 -6.50 9.48 -6.66
CA CYS A 131 -5.69 10.60 -6.20
C CYS A 131 -6.49 11.55 -5.29
N ALA A 132 -7.72 11.89 -5.69
CA ALA A 132 -8.60 12.75 -4.91
C ALA A 132 -8.95 12.11 -3.56
N MET A 133 -9.21 10.80 -3.55
CA MET A 133 -9.46 10.04 -2.34
C MET A 133 -8.24 10.00 -1.41
N ASP A 134 -7.03 9.82 -1.95
CA ASP A 134 -5.80 9.82 -1.16
C ASP A 134 -5.61 11.14 -0.42
N TYR A 135 -5.89 12.27 -1.09
CA TYR A 135 -5.91 13.59 -0.46
C TYR A 135 -7.02 13.74 0.58
N ALA A 136 -8.21 13.23 0.31
CA ALA A 136 -9.30 13.29 1.28
C ALA A 136 -8.96 12.50 2.54
N LEU A 137 -8.37 11.30 2.39
CA LEU A 137 -7.88 10.50 3.50
C LEU A 137 -6.81 11.25 4.30
N TYR A 138 -5.87 11.92 3.64
CA TYR A 138 -4.87 12.75 4.33
C TYR A 138 -5.51 13.86 5.17
N LEU A 139 -6.43 14.64 4.59
CA LEU A 139 -7.05 15.80 5.25
C LEU A 139 -8.01 15.41 6.38
N LEU A 140 -8.71 14.29 6.22
CA LEU A 140 -9.75 13.85 7.16
C LEU A 140 -9.22 12.93 8.26
N ASN A 141 -7.93 12.59 8.26
CA ASN A 141 -7.38 11.64 9.22
C ASN A 141 -7.20 12.26 10.61
N PRO A 142 -7.98 11.85 11.62
CA PRO A 142 -7.79 12.36 12.99
C PRO A 142 -6.47 11.89 13.62
N ARG A 143 -5.85 10.84 13.08
CA ARG A 143 -4.58 10.25 13.56
C ARG A 143 -3.39 10.62 12.68
N GLN A 144 -3.55 11.55 11.74
CA GLN A 144 -2.49 11.98 10.82
C GLN A 144 -1.21 12.32 11.57
N LYS A 145 -1.30 13.16 12.60
CA LYS A 145 -0.14 13.62 13.37
C LYS A 145 0.65 12.45 13.96
N GLU A 146 -0.04 11.49 14.57
CA GLU A 146 0.59 10.30 15.16
C GLU A 146 1.28 9.44 14.09
N MET A 147 0.63 9.25 12.93
CA MET A 147 1.22 8.50 11.82
C MET A 147 2.46 9.20 11.25
N TRP A 148 2.45 10.53 11.17
CA TRP A 148 3.58 11.34 10.71
C TRP A 148 4.75 11.27 11.70
N GLU A 149 4.49 11.41 13.00
CA GLU A 149 5.52 11.30 14.04
C GLU A 149 6.21 9.92 14.00
N VAL A 150 5.43 8.82 13.89
CA VAL A 150 5.99 7.46 13.76
C VAL A 150 6.82 7.31 12.49
N LEU A 151 6.39 7.91 11.38
CA LEU A 151 7.13 7.86 10.12
C LEU A 151 8.40 8.70 10.17
N GLU A 152 8.40 9.89 10.75
CA GLU A 152 9.57 10.79 10.80
C GLU A 152 10.82 10.08 11.33
N ASP A 153 10.66 9.34 12.43
CA ASP A 153 11.72 8.61 13.14
C ASP A 153 12.16 7.30 12.45
N SER A 154 11.47 6.88 11.40
CA SER A 154 11.78 5.63 10.69
C SER A 154 12.99 5.74 9.76
N VAL A 155 13.65 4.61 9.47
CA VAL A 155 14.72 4.51 8.47
C VAL A 155 14.40 3.43 7.44
N GLY A 156 14.74 3.68 6.17
CA GLY A 156 14.59 2.69 5.11
C GLY A 156 15.58 1.52 5.25
N TYR A 157 15.16 0.33 4.82
CA TYR A 157 15.97 -0.89 4.83
C TYR A 157 16.12 -1.48 3.43
N ASP A 158 17.29 -2.04 3.13
CA ASP A 158 17.48 -2.78 1.88
C ASP A 158 16.75 -4.12 1.91
N ILE A 159 16.02 -4.43 0.85
CA ILE A 159 15.66 -5.82 0.52
C ILE A 159 16.45 -6.17 -0.74
N PRO A 160 17.51 -7.00 -0.63
CA PRO A 160 18.45 -7.23 -1.71
C PRO A 160 17.78 -7.56 -3.04
N ASN A 161 18.14 -6.81 -4.09
CA ASN A 161 17.58 -6.90 -5.44
C ASN A 161 16.10 -6.51 -5.58
N VAL A 162 15.43 -6.02 -4.55
CA VAL A 162 13.98 -5.70 -4.58
C VAL A 162 13.79 -4.18 -4.44
N VAL A 163 14.09 -3.62 -3.27
CA VAL A 163 14.04 -2.19 -2.94
C VAL A 163 15.29 -1.81 -2.14
N VAL A 164 15.70 -0.54 -2.21
CA VAL A 164 16.86 -0.05 -1.46
C VAL A 164 16.47 1.07 -0.50
N ALA A 165 17.22 1.19 0.60
CA ALA A 165 16.97 2.12 1.69
C ALA A 165 16.86 3.58 1.21
N ASP A 166 17.71 3.98 0.26
CA ASP A 166 17.67 5.34 -0.30
C ASP A 166 16.36 5.66 -1.01
N GLU A 167 15.79 4.70 -1.75
CA GLU A 167 14.49 4.86 -2.41
C GLU A 167 13.37 4.96 -1.38
N ILE A 168 13.42 4.13 -0.34
CA ILE A 168 12.44 4.13 0.75
C ILE A 168 12.48 5.44 1.51
N ASN A 169 13.68 5.96 1.80
CA ASN A 169 13.86 7.25 2.43
C ASN A 169 13.34 8.39 1.54
N LYS A 170 13.54 8.33 0.21
CA LYS A 170 12.92 9.31 -0.72
C LYS A 170 11.39 9.23 -0.72
N MET A 171 10.81 8.03 -0.69
CA MET A 171 9.37 7.84 -0.55
C MET A 171 8.86 8.44 0.75
N LYS A 172 9.52 8.17 1.87
CA LYS A 172 9.21 8.77 3.18
C LYS A 172 9.20 10.30 3.11
N GLN A 173 10.27 10.90 2.58
CA GLN A 173 10.38 12.35 2.44
C GLN A 173 9.27 12.93 1.55
N SER A 174 8.94 12.24 0.46
CA SER A 174 7.86 12.64 -0.44
C SER A 174 6.50 12.60 0.26
N VAL A 175 6.17 11.54 1.00
CA VAL A 175 4.94 11.42 1.79
C VAL A 175 4.87 12.51 2.85
N LEU A 176 5.94 12.72 3.62
CA LEU A 176 5.95 13.66 4.73
C LEU A 176 5.90 15.13 4.28
N HIS A 177 6.53 15.46 3.14
CA HIS A 177 6.84 16.86 2.81
C HIS A 177 6.50 17.29 1.37
N SER A 178 5.92 16.43 0.53
CA SER A 178 5.67 16.80 -0.87
C SER A 178 4.30 16.38 -1.41
N GLN A 179 3.88 15.12 -1.22
CA GLN A 179 2.68 14.58 -1.87
C GLN A 179 1.40 15.33 -1.47
N PHE A 180 1.34 15.78 -0.22
CA PHE A 180 0.17 16.42 0.38
C PHE A 180 0.35 17.91 0.64
N LEU A 181 1.45 18.50 0.17
CA LEU A 181 1.76 19.91 0.37
C LEU A 181 0.73 20.81 -0.36
N ASP A 182 0.37 21.93 0.28
CA ASP A 182 -0.60 22.93 -0.20
C ASP A 182 -2.00 22.38 -0.54
N LYS A 183 -2.40 21.25 0.05
CA LYS A 183 -3.77 20.73 -0.07
C LYS A 183 -4.61 21.18 1.11
N GLU A 184 -5.61 22.01 0.85
CA GLU A 184 -6.56 22.48 1.88
C GLU A 184 -7.96 21.86 1.71
N TYR A 185 -8.29 21.45 0.49
CA TYR A 185 -9.60 20.89 0.15
C TYR A 185 -9.52 19.98 -1.09
N VAL A 186 -10.37 18.95 -1.11
CA VAL A 186 -10.62 18.13 -2.29
C VAL A 186 -12.10 17.73 -2.31
N ASP A 187 -12.76 17.94 -3.45
CA ASP A 187 -14.13 17.49 -3.64
C ASP A 187 -14.15 16.04 -4.13
N ILE A 188 -14.65 15.14 -3.27
CA ILE A 188 -14.84 13.72 -3.57
C ILE A 188 -16.32 13.35 -3.70
N SER A 189 -17.24 14.32 -3.66
CA SER A 189 -18.68 14.09 -3.69
C SER A 189 -19.16 13.51 -5.03
N LEU A 190 -18.41 13.75 -6.10
CA LEU A 190 -18.68 13.26 -7.45
C LEU A 190 -17.95 11.96 -7.78
N ASN A 191 -17.11 11.43 -6.87
CA ASN A 191 -16.43 10.16 -7.11
C ASN A 191 -17.46 9.04 -7.29
N LYS A 192 -17.35 8.31 -8.40
CA LYS A 192 -18.29 7.25 -8.78
C LYS A 192 -17.73 5.85 -8.51
N TYR A 193 -16.42 5.68 -8.69
CA TYR A 193 -15.74 4.39 -8.62
C TYR A 193 -14.93 4.23 -7.34
N VAL A 194 -14.34 5.31 -6.84
CA VAL A 194 -13.54 5.35 -5.61
C VAL A 194 -14.24 6.25 -4.60
N THR A 195 -15.30 5.72 -3.97
CA THR A 195 -16.11 6.48 -3.00
C THR A 195 -15.51 6.42 -1.60
N PHE A 196 -15.76 7.44 -0.79
CA PHE A 196 -15.26 7.50 0.58
C PHE A 196 -15.71 6.31 1.43
N SER A 197 -17.00 5.97 1.36
CA SER A 197 -17.57 4.83 2.08
C SER A 197 -16.91 3.51 1.68
N SER A 198 -16.70 3.28 0.37
CA SER A 198 -16.07 2.04 -0.11
C SER A 198 -14.63 1.89 0.36
N ILE A 199 -13.86 2.98 0.38
CA ILE A 199 -12.46 2.96 0.81
C ILE A 199 -12.34 2.88 2.34
N GLN A 200 -13.21 3.54 3.10
CA GLN A 200 -13.25 3.38 4.55
C GLN A 200 -13.64 1.95 4.96
N GLU A 201 -14.64 1.36 4.29
CA GLU A 201 -15.02 -0.03 4.51
C GLU A 201 -13.86 -0.97 4.17
N PHE A 202 -13.22 -0.77 3.01
CA PHE A 202 -12.03 -1.53 2.62
C PHE A 202 -10.91 -1.43 3.66
N ILE A 203 -10.54 -0.22 4.09
CA ILE A 203 -9.53 -0.01 5.13
C ILE A 203 -9.90 -0.79 6.39
N THR A 204 -11.15 -0.68 6.86
CA THR A 204 -11.60 -1.31 8.10
C THR A 204 -11.54 -2.84 8.03
N ILE A 205 -12.11 -3.42 6.97
CA ILE A 205 -12.19 -4.88 6.79
C ILE A 205 -10.79 -5.46 6.54
N GLU A 206 -10.03 -4.85 5.63
CA GLU A 206 -8.72 -5.39 5.25
C GLU A 206 -7.68 -5.22 6.37
N SER A 207 -7.77 -4.17 7.20
CA SER A 207 -6.90 -4.06 8.38
C SER A 207 -7.02 -5.29 9.28
N GLN A 208 -8.25 -5.73 9.58
CA GLN A 208 -8.47 -6.90 10.43
C GLN A 208 -8.10 -8.20 9.73
N HIS A 209 -8.47 -8.34 8.45
CA HIS A 209 -8.13 -9.53 7.67
C HIS A 209 -6.62 -9.72 7.56
N ILE A 210 -5.89 -8.67 7.19
CA ILE A 210 -4.43 -8.69 7.04
C ILE A 210 -3.75 -8.93 8.38
N LYS A 211 -4.21 -8.27 9.46
CA LYS A 211 -3.70 -8.55 10.82
C LYS A 211 -3.81 -10.03 11.16
N ASN A 212 -4.98 -10.63 10.92
CA ASN A 212 -5.19 -12.05 11.22
C ASN A 212 -4.27 -12.93 10.36
N LEU A 213 -4.08 -12.64 9.08
CA LEU A 213 -3.14 -13.37 8.23
C LEU A 213 -1.69 -13.28 8.71
N LEU A 214 -1.28 -12.12 9.21
CA LEU A 214 0.08 -11.88 9.65
C LEU A 214 0.37 -12.46 11.04
N TYR A 215 -0.59 -12.42 11.96
CA TYR A 215 -0.36 -12.67 13.38
C TYR A 215 -1.28 -13.75 14.01
N GLN A 216 -1.99 -14.58 13.22
CA GLN A 216 -2.87 -15.62 13.79
C GLN A 216 -2.15 -16.72 14.58
N ASP A 217 -0.87 -16.94 14.30
CA ASP A 217 -0.09 -18.07 14.83
C ASP A 217 1.09 -17.65 15.73
N ASP A 218 1.14 -16.36 16.15
CA ASP A 218 2.18 -15.79 17.03
C ASP A 218 1.68 -15.49 18.45
#